data_AF-A0A495ED60-F1
#
_entry.id   AF-A0A495ED60-F1
#
_cell.length_a   1.000
_cell.length_b   1.000
_cell.length_c   1.000
_cell.angle_alpha   90.00
_cell.angle_beta   90.00
_cell.angle_gamma   90.00
#
_symmetry.space_group_name_H-M   'P 1'
#
loop_
_entity.id
_entity.type
_entity.pdbx_description
1 polymer ?
#
loop_
_entity_poly.entity_id
_entity_poly.type
_entity_poly.pdbx_seq_one_letter_code
_entity_poly.pdbx_strand_id
1 'polypeptide(L)'
;MEQYIKHKIRSKNIGTIIGWVIFGIFAAIALAILLGYGIMWLWNWLMPELFGLATIGYWQAIGLFALSKILIGSIGCGSSSGSSRSKKNKPSSNKDDMNCNDFSKWKQYDKFWKEEGESAFNSYLNKDSVDKEQSEK
;
A
#
# COMPACT_ATOMS: atom_id res chain seq x y z
N MET A 1 -20.73 -36.79 -30.46
CA MET A 1 -20.37 -36.05 -29.23
C MET A 1 -19.27 -35.03 -29.49
N GLU A 2 -19.37 -34.23 -30.56
CA GLU A 2 -18.29 -33.33 -31.02
C GLU A 2 -18.73 -31.86 -31.10
N GLN A 3 -20.01 -31.57 -30.82
CA GLN A 3 -20.61 -30.26 -31.09
C GLN A 3 -20.62 -29.29 -29.89
N TYR A 4 -20.00 -29.66 -28.76
CA TYR A 4 -20.08 -28.87 -27.50
C TYR A 4 -18.80 -28.12 -27.11
N ILE A 5 -17.67 -28.33 -27.81
CA ILE A 5 -16.38 -27.66 -27.48
C ILE A 5 -16.28 -26.26 -28.15
N LYS A 6 -17.28 -25.84 -28.93
CA LYS A 6 -17.22 -24.57 -29.67
C LYS A 6 -17.77 -23.35 -28.92
N HIS A 7 -18.04 -23.46 -27.63
CA HIS A 7 -18.57 -22.34 -26.85
C HIS A 7 -17.45 -21.52 -26.19
N LYS A 8 -17.21 -20.35 -26.80
CA LYS A 8 -16.89 -19.09 -26.11
C LYS A 8 -15.42 -18.83 -25.77
N ILE A 9 -14.53 -18.91 -26.77
CA ILE A 9 -13.36 -18.02 -26.78
C ILE A 9 -13.89 -16.64 -27.18
N ARG A 10 -14.44 -15.92 -26.19
CA ARG A 10 -14.80 -14.51 -26.31
C ARG A 10 -13.52 -13.76 -26.67
N SER A 11 -13.39 -13.46 -27.96
CA SER A 11 -12.34 -12.63 -28.56
C SER A 11 -12.35 -11.25 -27.91
N LYS A 12 -11.77 -11.12 -26.72
CA LYS A 12 -11.20 -9.84 -26.32
C LYS A 12 -9.99 -9.67 -27.22
N ASN A 13 -9.99 -8.59 -28.00
CA ASN A 13 -8.94 -8.27 -28.95
C ASN A 13 -7.59 -8.38 -28.24
N ILE A 14 -6.88 -9.50 -28.45
CA ILE A 14 -5.62 -9.82 -27.78
C ILE A 14 -4.60 -8.70 -28.05
N GLY A 15 -4.70 -8.08 -29.24
CA GLY A 15 -3.90 -6.92 -29.64
C GLY A 15 -4.14 -5.67 -28.78
N THR A 16 -5.36 -5.43 -28.31
CA THR A 16 -5.63 -4.32 -27.38
C THR A 16 -4.99 -4.59 -26.02
N ILE A 17 -5.04 -5.83 -25.52
CA ILE A 17 -4.40 -6.20 -24.25
C ILE A 17 -2.88 -6.06 -24.35
N ILE A 18 -2.29 -6.57 -25.43
CA ILE A 18 -0.85 -6.44 -25.70
C ILE A 18 -0.45 -4.97 -25.83
N GLY A 19 -1.26 -4.15 -26.51
CA GLY A 19 -1.03 -2.71 -26.59
C GLY A 19 -1.04 -2.02 -25.23
N TRP A 20 -1.98 -2.35 -24.35
CA TRP A 20 -2.06 -1.78 -23.00
C TRP A 20 -0.91 -2.26 -22.11
N VAL A 21 -0.46 -3.50 -22.26
CA VAL A 21 0.71 -4.04 -21.56
C VAL A 21 1.97 -3.30 -21.99
N ILE A 22 2.22 -3.17 -23.30
CA ILE A 22 3.39 -2.44 -23.83
C ILE A 22 3.37 -0.99 -23.36
N PHE A 23 2.22 -0.32 -23.43
CA PHE A 23 2.05 1.04 -22.94
C PHE A 23 2.36 1.16 -21.44
N GLY A 24 1.89 0.21 -20.63
CA GLY A 24 2.19 0.14 -19.21
C GLY A 24 3.69 -0.02 -18.91
N ILE A 25 4.39 -0.89 -19.65
CA ILE A 25 5.85 -1.03 -19.54
C ILE A 25 6.55 0.28 -19.91
N PHE A 26 6.14 0.93 -21.00
CA PHE A 26 6.74 2.17 -21.46
C PHE A 26 6.56 3.30 -20.43
N ALA A 27 5.36 3.43 -19.87
CA ALA A 27 5.05 4.40 -18.83
C ALA A 27 5.88 4.15 -17.56
N ALA A 28 6.05 2.89 -17.16
CA ALA A 28 6.87 2.52 -16.01
C ALA A 28 8.36 2.87 -16.22
N ILE A 29 8.90 2.60 -17.41
CA ILE A 29 10.28 2.95 -17.77
C ILE A 29 10.46 4.48 -17.78
N ALA A 30 9.52 5.21 -18.38
CA ALA A 30 9.56 6.67 -18.41
C ALA A 30 9.54 7.27 -16.99
N LEU A 31 8.68 6.75 -16.10
CA LEU A 31 8.66 7.15 -14.70
C LEU A 31 9.97 6.81 -13.98
N ALA A 32 10.54 5.62 -14.23
CA ALA A 32 11.80 5.21 -13.63
C ALA A 32 12.96 6.13 -14.04
N ILE A 33 13.02 6.54 -15.31
CA ILE A 33 14.01 7.48 -15.83
C ILE A 33 13.81 8.87 -15.19
N LEU A 34 12.56 9.34 -15.14
CA LEU A 34 12.25 10.66 -14.57
C LEU A 34 12.62 10.73 -13.08
N LEU A 35 12.29 9.68 -12.32
CA LEU A 35 12.68 9.58 -10.91
C LEU A 35 14.19 9.44 -10.76
N GLY A 36 14.85 8.58 -11.53
CA GLY A 36 16.30 8.39 -11.50
C GLY A 36 17.06 9.69 -11.81
N TYR A 37 16.58 10.46 -12.79
CA TYR A 37 17.14 11.76 -13.13
C TYR A 37 16.91 12.81 -12.04
N GLY A 38 15.70 12.87 -11.46
CA GLY A 38 15.40 13.75 -10.34
C GLY A 38 16.27 13.46 -9.12
N ILE A 39 16.49 12.19 -8.79
CA ILE A 39 17.36 11.76 -7.69
C ILE A 39 18.81 12.16 -7.95
N MET A 40 19.31 11.90 -9.16
CA MET A 40 20.68 12.29 -9.54
C MET A 40 20.88 13.80 -9.47
N TRP A 41 19.95 14.58 -10.01
CA TRP A 41 20.03 16.04 -10.03
C TRP A 41 19.96 16.63 -8.62
N LEU A 42 19.00 16.16 -7.81
CA LEU A 42 18.82 16.61 -6.44
C LEU A 42 20.04 16.25 -5.57
N TRP A 43 20.58 15.03 -5.73
CA TRP A 43 21.74 14.61 -4.95
C TRP A 43 22.99 15.39 -5.31
N ASN A 44 23.26 15.57 -6.61
CA ASN A 44 24.45 16.30 -7.07
C ASN A 44 24.41 17.78 -6.68
N TRP A 45 23.23 18.32 -6.39
CA TRP A 45 23.09 19.67 -5.88
C TRP A 45 23.20 19.73 -4.34
N LEU A 46 22.49 18.89 -3.59
CA LEU A 46 22.48 18.96 -2.13
C LEU A 46 23.72 18.37 -1.47
N MET A 47 24.09 17.12 -1.79
CA MET A 47 25.04 16.35 -0.98
C MET A 47 26.49 16.84 -1.10
N PRO A 48 27.00 17.18 -2.30
CA PRO A 48 28.30 17.80 -2.45
C PRO A 48 28.37 19.19 -1.80
N GLU A 49 27.32 20.00 -1.92
CA GLU A 49 27.30 21.37 -1.42
C GLU A 49 27.19 21.43 0.11
N LEU A 50 26.39 20.55 0.72
CA LEU A 50 26.16 20.53 2.16
C LEU A 50 27.22 19.72 2.93
N PHE A 51 27.72 18.62 2.37
CA PHE A 51 28.56 17.66 3.07
C PHE A 51 29.91 17.40 2.40
N GLY A 52 30.22 18.03 1.26
CA GLY A 52 31.46 17.81 0.52
C GLY A 52 31.60 16.41 -0.06
N LEU A 53 30.48 15.68 -0.24
CA LEU A 53 30.47 14.32 -0.75
C LEU A 53 30.64 14.27 -2.28
N ALA A 54 31.04 13.10 -2.80
CA ALA A 54 31.18 12.89 -4.23
C ALA A 54 29.83 12.92 -4.97
N THR A 55 29.84 13.45 -6.20
CA THR A 55 28.69 13.38 -7.11
C THR A 55 28.41 11.93 -7.51
N ILE A 56 27.13 11.58 -7.66
CA ILE A 56 26.70 10.27 -8.15
C ILE A 56 26.27 10.34 -9.61
N GLY A 57 26.65 9.31 -10.37
CA GLY A 57 26.14 9.05 -11.71
C GLY A 57 24.75 8.41 -11.71
N TYR A 58 24.13 8.35 -12.87
CA TYR A 58 22.78 7.78 -13.06
C TYR A 58 22.64 6.35 -12.52
N TRP A 59 23.62 5.49 -12.78
CA TRP A 59 23.64 4.10 -12.28
C TRP A 59 23.74 4.03 -10.75
N GLN A 60 24.46 4.95 -10.12
CA GLN A 60 24.57 5.02 -8.66
C GLN A 60 23.26 5.53 -8.04
N ALA A 61 22.61 6.52 -8.66
CA ALA A 61 21.30 7.02 -8.23
C ALA A 61 20.22 5.92 -8.29
N ILE A 62 20.19 5.14 -9.38
CA ILE A 62 19.29 3.98 -9.49
C ILE A 62 19.65 2.91 -8.45
N GLY A 63 20.93 2.60 -8.27
CA GLY A 63 21.37 1.63 -7.26
C GLY A 63 20.96 2.03 -5.85
N LEU A 64 21.11 3.32 -5.49
CA LEU A 64 20.69 3.86 -4.20
C LEU A 64 19.16 3.84 -4.04
N PHE A 65 18.42 4.16 -5.09
CA PHE A 65 16.97 4.06 -5.10
C PHE A 65 16.49 2.60 -4.93
N ALA A 66 17.13 1.66 -5.63
CA ALA A 66 16.84 0.23 -5.50
C ALA A 66 17.16 -0.27 -4.08
N LEU A 67 18.31 0.12 -3.52
CA LEU A 67 18.69 -0.20 -2.15
C LEU A 67 17.67 0.37 -1.14
N SER A 68 17.29 1.64 -1.30
CA SER A 68 16.25 2.29 -0.51
C SER A 68 14.91 1.55 -0.61
N LYS A 69 14.52 1.13 -1.82
CA LYS A 69 13.32 0.28 -2.02
C LYS A 69 13.45 -1.10 -1.39
N ILE A 70 14.63 -1.70 -1.32
CA ILE A 70 14.82 -2.98 -0.63
C ILE A 70 14.71 -2.78 0.88
N LEU A 71 15.36 -1.74 1.43
CA LEU A 71 15.36 -1.46 2.86
C LEU A 71 13.99 -1.00 3.38
N ILE A 72 13.31 -0.11 2.64
CA ILE A 72 12.03 0.50 3.03
C ILE A 72 10.84 -0.28 2.46
N GLY A 73 10.96 -0.82 1.26
CA GLY A 73 9.91 -1.66 0.64
C GLY A 73 9.80 -3.06 1.25
N SER A 74 10.82 -3.55 1.95
CA SER A 74 10.71 -4.76 2.78
C SER A 74 9.93 -4.52 4.09
N ILE A 75 9.62 -3.26 4.46
CA ILE A 75 8.82 -2.95 5.67
C ILE A 75 7.31 -2.99 5.39
N GLY A 76 6.89 -3.26 4.14
CA GLY A 76 5.48 -3.43 3.76
C GLY A 76 5.11 -4.90 3.51
N CYS A 77 4.69 -5.60 4.56
CA CYS A 77 3.77 -6.74 4.55
C CYS A 77 3.72 -7.60 3.27
N GLY A 78 4.40 -8.76 3.30
CA GLY A 78 4.32 -9.76 2.25
C GLY A 78 2.88 -10.16 1.92
N SER A 79 2.49 -9.97 0.66
CA SER A 79 1.24 -10.53 0.13
C SER A 79 1.39 -12.04 0.05
N SER A 80 0.87 -12.74 1.05
CA SER A 80 0.50 -14.15 0.97
C SER A 80 -0.55 -14.30 -0.15
N SER A 81 -0.11 -14.59 -1.37
CA SER A 81 -0.96 -15.14 -2.41
C SER A 81 -1.17 -16.64 -2.13
N GLY A 82 -1.83 -16.96 -1.03
CA GLY A 82 -2.32 -18.30 -0.74
C GLY A 82 -3.61 -18.55 -1.51
N SER A 83 -3.50 -19.10 -2.73
CA SER A 83 -4.64 -19.61 -3.48
C SER A 83 -5.16 -20.91 -2.85
N SER A 84 -5.89 -20.80 -1.73
CA SER A 84 -6.51 -21.97 -1.11
C SER A 84 -7.79 -22.35 -1.85
N ARG A 85 -7.64 -23.30 -2.78
CA ARG A 85 -8.72 -24.19 -3.21
C ARG A 85 -9.24 -24.94 -1.96
N SER A 86 -10.50 -24.67 -1.62
CA SER A 86 -11.44 -25.49 -0.84
C SER A 86 -10.88 -26.72 -0.12
N LYS A 87 -10.96 -26.74 1.22
CA LYS A 87 -11.53 -27.85 2.00
C LYS A 87 -11.64 -27.53 3.50
N LYS A 88 -12.89 -27.57 3.97
CA LYS A 88 -13.43 -28.08 5.25
C LYS A 88 -12.89 -27.54 6.59
N ASN A 89 -13.81 -26.90 7.31
CA ASN A 89 -14.14 -27.04 8.74
C ASN A 89 -13.00 -27.40 9.71
N LYS A 90 -12.61 -26.43 10.55
CA LYS A 90 -12.49 -26.57 12.01
C LYS A 90 -12.26 -25.19 12.67
N PRO A 91 -12.91 -24.89 13.81
CA PRO A 91 -12.67 -23.68 14.59
C PRO A 91 -11.63 -23.90 15.70
N SER A 92 -11.14 -22.78 16.25
CA SER A 92 -10.14 -22.65 17.32
C SER A 92 -8.70 -22.89 16.85
N SER A 93 -7.71 -22.11 17.25
CA SER A 93 -7.56 -21.35 18.48
C SER A 93 -6.50 -20.27 18.28
N ASN A 94 -6.72 -19.15 18.97
CA ASN A 94 -5.71 -18.29 19.57
C ASN A 94 -4.39 -18.18 18.80
N LYS A 95 -4.38 -17.32 17.78
CA LYS A 95 -3.16 -16.70 17.30
C LYS A 95 -3.45 -15.23 17.14
N ASP A 96 -2.95 -14.47 18.10
CA ASP A 96 -2.75 -13.02 17.99
C ASP A 96 -1.68 -12.77 16.91
N ASP A 97 -2.01 -13.10 15.67
CA ASP A 97 -1.22 -12.74 14.51
C ASP A 97 -1.48 -11.25 14.29
N MET A 98 -0.66 -10.40 14.94
CA MET A 98 -0.65 -8.96 14.72
C MET A 98 -0.17 -8.66 13.29
N ASN A 99 -1.07 -8.81 12.33
CA ASN A 99 -0.89 -8.34 10.98
C ASN A 99 -1.03 -6.82 10.96
N CYS A 100 0.09 -6.13 10.81
CA CYS A 100 0.19 -4.67 10.86
C CYS A 100 -0.49 -3.95 9.67
N ASN A 101 -1.03 -4.68 8.69
CA ASN A 101 -1.79 -4.12 7.56
C ASN A 101 -3.14 -4.80 7.35
N ASP A 102 -3.79 -5.28 8.42
CA ASP A 102 -5.18 -5.71 8.29
C ASP A 102 -6.13 -4.51 8.17
N PHE A 103 -6.28 -4.02 6.94
CA PHE A 103 -7.25 -2.98 6.59
C PHE A 103 -8.70 -3.41 6.89
N SER A 104 -8.95 -4.71 7.17
CA SER A 104 -10.23 -5.20 7.67
C SER A 104 -10.54 -4.65 9.07
N LYS A 105 -9.53 -4.50 9.94
CA LYS A 105 -9.72 -3.89 11.28
C LYS A 105 -10.15 -2.43 11.17
N TRP A 106 -9.65 -1.71 10.17
CA TRP A 106 -10.11 -0.35 9.85
C TRP A 106 -11.57 -0.30 9.42
N LYS A 107 -12.04 -1.29 8.64
CA LYS A 107 -13.46 -1.41 8.30
C LYS A 107 -14.34 -1.67 9.52
N GLN A 108 -13.84 -2.46 10.48
CA GLN A 108 -14.55 -2.69 11.74
C GLN A 108 -14.57 -1.42 12.61
N TYR A 109 -13.50 -0.62 12.60
CA TYR A 109 -13.45 0.69 13.26
C TYR A 109 -14.48 1.67 12.68
N ASP A 110 -14.60 1.78 11.35
CA ASP A 110 -15.61 2.63 10.71
C ASP A 110 -17.03 2.24 11.12
N LYS A 111 -17.30 0.93 11.20
CA LYS A 111 -18.59 0.40 11.63
C LYS A 111 -18.87 0.72 13.11
N PHE A 112 -17.90 0.49 13.99
CA PHE A 112 -18.00 0.83 15.41
C PHE A 112 -18.26 2.32 15.63
N TRP A 113 -17.51 3.20 14.95
CA TRP A 113 -17.72 4.65 15.06
C TRP A 113 -19.09 5.10 14.55
N LYS A 114 -19.65 4.45 13.53
CA LYS A 114 -21.01 4.72 13.03
C LYS A 114 -22.12 4.21 13.94
N GLU A 115 -21.91 3.09 14.62
CA GLU A 115 -22.96 2.46 15.45
C GLU A 115 -22.90 2.93 16.91
N GLU A 116 -21.71 3.14 17.49
CA GLU A 116 -21.52 3.43 18.92
C GLU A 116 -20.73 4.73 19.21
N GLY A 117 -20.09 5.32 18.20
CA GLY A 117 -19.13 6.43 18.40
C GLY A 117 -19.74 7.71 19.00
N GLU A 118 -20.95 8.08 18.58
CA GLU A 118 -21.60 9.33 19.01
C GLU A 118 -21.97 9.31 20.50
N SER A 119 -22.45 8.17 21.00
CA SER A 119 -22.84 8.00 22.42
C SER A 119 -21.63 8.08 23.36
N ALA A 120 -20.54 7.44 22.96
CA ALA A 120 -19.28 7.50 23.69
C ALA A 120 -18.71 8.93 23.70
N PHE A 121 -18.73 9.62 22.56
CA PHE A 121 -18.21 10.99 22.44
C PHE A 121 -19.03 12.00 23.27
N ASN A 122 -20.36 11.93 23.22
CA ASN A 122 -21.23 12.78 24.03
C ASN A 122 -21.01 12.56 25.53
N SER A 123 -20.72 11.32 25.95
CA SER A 123 -20.37 11.01 27.35
C SER A 123 -19.04 11.63 27.79
N TYR A 124 -18.08 11.80 26.88
CA TYR A 124 -16.82 12.52 27.14
C TYR A 124 -17.06 14.03 27.30
N LEU A 125 -17.81 14.65 26.39
CA LEU A 125 -18.12 16.08 26.48
C LEU A 125 -18.90 16.43 27.76
N ASN A 126 -19.77 15.54 28.22
CA ASN A 126 -20.49 15.71 29.49
C ASN A 126 -19.58 15.60 30.72
N LYS A 127 -18.49 14.82 30.65
CA LYS A 127 -17.47 14.82 31.71
C LYS A 127 -16.64 16.10 31.71
N ASP A 128 -16.21 16.55 30.53
CA ASP A 128 -15.41 17.78 30.39
C ASP A 128 -16.18 19.05 30.80
N SER A 129 -17.51 19.04 30.71
CA SER A 129 -18.37 20.14 31.17
C SER A 129 -18.62 20.09 32.69
N VAL A 130 -18.79 18.90 33.27
CA VAL A 130 -18.91 18.72 34.73
C VAL A 130 -17.60 19.07 35.45
N ASP A 131 -16.44 18.74 34.86
CA ASP A 131 -15.13 19.07 35.44
C ASP A 131 -14.82 20.58 35.35
N LYS A 132 -15.34 21.29 34.33
CA LYS A 132 -15.22 22.75 34.22
C LYS A 132 -16.09 23.49 35.24
N GLU A 133 -17.33 23.06 35.45
CA GLU A 133 -18.23 23.65 36.48
C GLU A 133 -17.73 23.45 37.91
N GLN A 134 -16.93 22.41 38.18
CA GLN A 134 -16.31 22.19 39.49
C GLN A 134 -15.03 22.99 39.72
N SER A 135 -14.38 23.50 38.66
CA SER A 135 -13.16 24.32 38.78
C SER A 135 -13.42 25.84 38.96
N GLU A 136 -14.68 26.27 38.80
CA GLU A 136 -15.11 27.67 38.92
C GLU A 136 -15.91 27.96 40.21
N LYS A 137 -15.98 26.98 41.13
CA LYS A 137 -16.45 27.14 42.53
C LYS A 137 -15.29 27.04 43.50
#